data_AF-A0A2J6PFN1-F1
#
_entry.id   AF-A0A2J6PFN1-F1
#
_cell.length_a   1.000
_cell.length_b   1.000
_cell.length_c   1.000
_cell.angle_alpha   90.00
_cell.angle_beta   90.00
_cell.angle_gamma   90.00
#
_symmetry.space_group_name_H-M   'P 1'
#
loop_
_entity.id
_entity.type
_entity.pdbx_description
1 polymer ?
#
loop_
_entity_poly.entity_id
_entity_poly.type
_entity_poly.pdbx_seq_one_letter_code
_entity_poly.pdbx_strand_id
1 'polypeptide(L)'
;WGLTEKSPQQLGPFMIEEFIDGENLGDILKKPTENEADPAILDPDIDEAKLNIVYEQITGFMLELSRLEFPRIGAISRDTVSGEWTIAEPPLTYDMNEVVSFAGFPADHFATMPSFTRSSDYFAARAQCLQAHLETQSKIAFEDGDITWNRYVARHCFGKLIPTHGIVDNSGPFRVFCDDLRPLNMLVDPKTMRITALLDFEFTNVMPAQLAYDLPWWLILQPPGIGVSEGKQEFLALFGARRGQINPTSWGAAPLGSNAGVVGQRAFLVQPCVKE
;
A
#
# COMPACT_ATOMS: atom_id res chain seq x y z
N TRP A 1 -10.99 -17.89 -8.71
CA TRP A 1 -9.68 -18.43 -9.09
C TRP A 1 -9.75 -19.96 -9.27
N GLY A 2 -8.82 -20.54 -10.01
CA GLY A 2 -8.70 -21.97 -10.28
C GLY A 2 -7.24 -22.42 -10.19
N LEU A 3 -7.05 -23.70 -9.85
CA LEU A 3 -5.73 -24.32 -9.76
C LEU A 3 -5.19 -24.68 -11.15
N THR A 4 -3.88 -24.89 -11.26
CA THR A 4 -3.17 -25.29 -12.50
C THR A 4 -3.83 -26.46 -13.23
N GLU A 5 -4.36 -27.45 -12.48
CA GLU A 5 -5.05 -28.61 -13.05
C GLU A 5 -6.30 -28.25 -13.87
N LYS A 6 -6.93 -27.12 -13.55
CA LYS A 6 -8.13 -26.59 -14.22
C LYS A 6 -7.77 -25.56 -15.30
N SER A 7 -6.50 -25.18 -15.40
CA SER A 7 -6.02 -24.20 -16.37
C SER A 7 -5.89 -24.85 -17.75
N PRO A 8 -6.43 -24.24 -18.82
CA PRO A 8 -6.11 -24.68 -20.17
C PRO A 8 -4.59 -24.77 -20.34
N GLN A 9 -4.10 -25.92 -20.78
CA GLN A 9 -2.67 -26.19 -20.96
C GLN A 9 -1.80 -26.17 -19.68
N GLN A 10 -2.40 -26.18 -18.48
CA GLN A 10 -1.70 -26.27 -17.20
C GLN A 10 -0.64 -25.17 -16.99
N LEU A 11 -0.92 -23.95 -17.45
CA LEU A 11 0.04 -22.83 -17.41
C LEU A 11 0.27 -22.26 -16.00
N GLY A 12 -0.62 -22.57 -15.06
CA GLY A 12 -0.55 -22.09 -13.68
C GLY A 12 -1.94 -21.84 -13.08
N PRO A 13 -2.00 -21.36 -11.83
CA PRO A 13 -3.22 -20.83 -11.25
C PRO A 13 -3.77 -19.67 -12.08
N PHE A 14 -5.09 -19.51 -12.09
CA PHE A 14 -5.74 -18.47 -12.91
C PHE A 14 -6.96 -17.88 -12.20
N MET A 15 -7.31 -16.64 -12.57
CA MET A 15 -8.61 -16.05 -12.24
C MET A 15 -9.32 -15.70 -13.54
N ILE A 16 -10.63 -15.98 -13.60
CA ILE A 16 -11.49 -15.53 -14.69
C ILE A 16 -12.38 -14.46 -14.07
N GLU A 17 -12.35 -13.27 -14.65
CA GLU A 17 -13.13 -12.12 -14.24
C GLU A 17 -14.01 -11.66 -15.40
N GLU A 18 -15.01 -10.84 -15.07
CA GLU A 18 -15.82 -10.18 -16.07
C GLU A 18 -14.98 -9.15 -16.82
N PHE A 19 -15.10 -9.12 -18.15
CA PHE A 19 -14.46 -8.08 -18.94
C PHE A 19 -15.18 -6.75 -18.73
N ILE A 20 -14.45 -5.74 -18.25
CA ILE A 20 -14.95 -4.38 -18.06
C ILE A 20 -14.21 -3.47 -19.03
N ASP A 21 -14.97 -2.70 -19.82
CA ASP A 21 -14.41 -1.72 -20.75
C ASP A 21 -13.85 -0.50 -20.00
N GLY A 22 -12.68 -0.01 -20.42
CA GLY A 22 -12.04 1.17 -19.86
C GLY A 22 -10.54 1.23 -20.17
N GLU A 23 -9.97 2.41 -20.01
CA GLU A 23 -8.53 2.65 -20.11
C GLU A 23 -7.88 2.60 -18.72
N ASN A 24 -6.61 2.23 -18.64
CA ASN A 24 -5.88 2.21 -17.37
C ASN A 24 -5.68 3.64 -16.86
N LEU A 25 -6.12 3.90 -15.62
CA LEU A 25 -6.06 5.24 -15.05
C LEU A 25 -4.60 5.69 -14.81
N GLY A 26 -3.72 4.79 -14.38
CA GLY A 26 -2.30 5.10 -14.22
C GLY A 26 -1.65 5.56 -15.52
N ASP A 27 -1.98 4.92 -16.65
CA ASP A 27 -1.50 5.31 -17.98
C ASP A 27 -2.03 6.67 -18.44
N ILE A 28 -3.23 7.04 -18.01
CA ILE A 28 -3.83 8.35 -18.32
C ILE A 28 -3.23 9.47 -17.48
N LEU A 29 -2.80 9.17 -16.25
CA LEU A 29 -2.25 10.15 -15.32
C LEU A 29 -0.73 10.32 -15.45
N LYS A 30 -0.02 9.30 -15.95
CA LYS A 30 1.44 9.34 -16.05
C LYS A 30 1.90 10.33 -17.11
N LYS A 31 3.04 10.96 -16.83
CA LYS A 31 3.76 11.75 -17.83
C LYS A 31 4.13 10.86 -19.02
N PRO A 32 3.84 11.26 -20.27
CA PRO A 32 4.32 10.55 -21.44
C PRO A 32 5.86 10.49 -21.44
N THR A 33 6.41 9.31 -21.69
CA THR A 33 7.86 9.09 -21.87
C THR A 33 8.10 8.25 -23.12
N GLU A 34 9.23 8.48 -23.78
CA GLU A 34 9.71 7.64 -24.88
C GLU A 34 10.28 6.30 -24.39
N ASN A 35 10.71 6.24 -23.12
CA ASN A 35 11.31 5.07 -22.51
C ASN A 35 10.37 4.50 -21.44
N GLU A 36 9.78 3.35 -21.71
CA GLU A 36 8.89 2.65 -20.76
C GLU A 36 9.60 2.21 -19.47
N ALA A 37 10.94 2.18 -19.45
CA ALA A 37 11.72 1.89 -18.25
C ALA A 37 11.83 3.09 -17.28
N ASP A 38 11.46 4.30 -17.71
CA ASP A 38 11.49 5.47 -16.82
C ASP A 38 10.44 5.32 -15.71
N PRO A 39 10.72 5.77 -14.48
CA PRO A 39 9.74 5.75 -13.40
C PRO A 39 8.47 6.49 -13.79
N ALA A 40 7.32 5.83 -13.62
CA ALA A 40 6.03 6.48 -13.80
C ALA A 40 5.86 7.60 -12.77
N ILE A 41 5.83 8.84 -13.25
CA ILE A 41 5.51 10.03 -12.46
C ILE A 41 4.20 10.64 -12.96
N LEU A 42 3.44 11.26 -12.05
CA LEU A 42 2.29 12.08 -12.42
C LEU A 42 2.70 13.16 -13.42
N ASP A 43 1.93 13.34 -14.49
CA ASP A 43 2.17 14.40 -15.46
C ASP A 43 2.09 15.78 -14.76
N PRO A 44 3.19 16.56 -14.73
CA PRO A 44 3.20 17.88 -14.09
C PRO A 44 2.25 18.88 -14.78
N ASP A 45 1.94 18.66 -16.06
CA ASP A 45 1.08 19.51 -16.88
C ASP A 45 -0.37 18.96 -16.95
N ILE A 46 -0.70 17.96 -16.12
CA ILE A 46 -2.06 17.40 -16.09
C ILE A 46 -3.10 18.47 -15.75
N ASP A 47 -4.24 18.40 -16.43
CA ASP A 47 -5.40 19.23 -16.08
C ASP A 47 -5.84 18.95 -14.63
N GLU A 48 -5.72 19.95 -13.77
CA GLU A 48 -6.11 19.87 -12.36
C GLU A 48 -7.59 19.53 -12.17
N ALA A 49 -8.47 19.94 -13.10
CA ALA A 49 -9.88 19.58 -13.04
C ALA A 49 -10.07 18.07 -13.24
N LYS A 50 -9.37 17.48 -14.21
CA LYS A 50 -9.33 16.04 -14.46
C LYS A 50 -8.78 15.29 -13.25
N LEU A 51 -7.68 15.77 -12.67
CA LEU A 51 -7.07 15.16 -11.49
C LEU A 51 -8.01 15.18 -10.27
N ASN A 52 -8.70 16.30 -10.04
CA ASN A 52 -9.67 16.43 -8.94
C ASN A 52 -10.85 15.46 -9.08
N ILE A 53 -11.41 15.29 -10.29
CA ILE A 53 -12.49 14.32 -10.56
C ILE A 53 -12.06 12.89 -10.19
N VAL A 54 -10.82 12.53 -10.52
CA VAL A 54 -10.28 11.21 -10.22
C VAL A 54 -10.06 11.05 -8.72
N TYR A 55 -9.39 12.01 -8.08
CA TYR A 55 -9.08 11.94 -6.64
C TYR A 55 -10.32 11.97 -5.76
N GLU A 56 -11.38 12.67 -6.17
CA GLU A 56 -12.67 12.65 -5.49
C GLU A 56 -13.29 11.25 -5.48
N GLN A 57 -13.29 10.56 -6.63
CA GLN A 57 -13.81 9.19 -6.74
C GLN A 57 -13.00 8.20 -5.89
N ILE A 58 -11.67 8.23 -6.00
CA ILE A 58 -10.81 7.32 -5.22
C ILE A 58 -10.96 7.58 -3.73
N THR A 59 -11.03 8.86 -3.33
CA THR A 59 -11.34 9.24 -1.94
C THR A 59 -12.69 8.69 -1.49
N GLY A 60 -13.70 8.68 -2.36
CA GLY A 60 -14.98 8.03 -2.11
C GLY A 60 -14.84 6.54 -1.82
N PHE A 61 -14.10 5.80 -2.64
CA PHE A 61 -13.87 4.36 -2.44
C PHE A 61 -13.07 4.07 -1.16
N MET A 62 -12.02 4.84 -0.90
CA MET A 62 -11.24 4.73 0.34
C MET A 62 -12.12 5.00 1.57
N LEU A 63 -13.00 6.01 1.50
CA LEU A 63 -13.95 6.31 2.56
C LEU A 63 -14.93 5.16 2.78
N GLU A 64 -15.46 4.55 1.73
CA GLU A 64 -16.33 3.37 1.85
C GLU A 64 -15.62 2.19 2.52
N LEU A 65 -14.39 1.85 2.09
CA LEU A 65 -13.60 0.80 2.71
C LEU A 65 -13.29 1.09 4.17
N SER A 66 -12.92 2.34 4.49
CA SER A 66 -12.60 2.75 5.86
C SER A 66 -13.80 2.70 6.81
N ARG A 67 -15.04 2.67 6.31
CA ARG A 67 -16.24 2.50 7.17
C ARG A 67 -16.45 1.06 7.62
N LEU A 68 -15.77 0.10 6.99
CA LEU A 68 -15.83 -1.31 7.37
C LEU A 68 -14.95 -1.56 8.60
N GLU A 69 -15.60 -1.80 9.74
CA GLU A 69 -14.94 -1.99 11.04
C GLU A 69 -14.88 -3.45 11.45
N PHE A 70 -13.73 -3.85 11.99
CA PHE A 70 -13.50 -5.20 12.46
C PHE A 70 -12.76 -5.21 13.80
N PRO A 71 -12.95 -6.25 14.63
CA PRO A 71 -12.37 -6.33 15.97
C PRO A 71 -10.91 -6.81 15.98
N ARG A 72 -10.37 -7.26 14.85
CA ARG A 72 -9.01 -7.82 14.73
C ARG A 72 -8.36 -7.48 13.40
N ILE A 73 -7.03 -7.40 13.38
CA ILE A 73 -6.19 -7.28 12.18
C ILE A 73 -5.95 -8.69 11.62
N GLY A 74 -6.17 -8.87 10.32
CA GLY A 74 -5.96 -10.15 9.64
C GLY A 74 -6.67 -10.25 8.30
N ALA A 75 -6.59 -11.43 7.69
CA ALA A 75 -7.26 -11.70 6.43
C ALA A 75 -8.77 -11.87 6.63
N ILE A 76 -9.54 -11.33 5.69
CA ILE A 76 -11.00 -11.40 5.67
C ILE A 76 -11.41 -12.74 5.10
N SER A 77 -12.16 -13.52 5.88
CA SER A 77 -12.73 -14.80 5.43
C SER A 77 -14.23 -14.81 5.69
N ARG A 78 -14.96 -15.59 4.89
CA ARG A 78 -16.39 -15.80 5.09
C ARG A 78 -16.59 -17.12 5.81
N ASP A 79 -17.22 -17.07 6.98
CA ASP A 79 -17.56 -18.29 7.71
C ASP A 79 -18.57 -19.10 6.90
N THR A 80 -18.25 -20.37 6.66
CA THR A 80 -19.04 -21.22 5.75
C THR A 80 -20.37 -21.68 6.36
N VAL A 81 -20.52 -21.58 7.68
CA VAL A 81 -21.72 -22.03 8.41
C VAL A 81 -22.70 -20.88 8.63
N SER A 82 -22.24 -19.78 9.21
CA SER A 82 -23.04 -18.58 9.49
C SER A 82 -23.16 -17.64 8.29
N GLY A 83 -22.21 -17.70 7.34
CA GLY A 83 -22.14 -16.78 6.20
C GLY A 83 -21.59 -15.39 6.54
N GLU A 84 -21.22 -15.16 7.80
CA GLU A 84 -20.69 -13.90 8.32
C GLU A 84 -19.23 -13.69 7.92
N TRP A 85 -18.81 -12.44 7.82
CA TRP A 85 -17.41 -12.07 7.58
C TRP A 85 -16.62 -12.10 8.90
N THR A 86 -15.50 -12.81 8.91
CA THR A 86 -14.67 -13.04 10.09
C THR A 86 -13.18 -12.81 9.79
N ILE A 87 -12.39 -12.66 10.84
CA ILE A 87 -10.93 -12.51 10.77
C ILE A 87 -10.30 -13.71 11.49
N ALA A 88 -10.08 -14.78 10.72
CA ALA A 88 -9.58 -16.06 11.23
C ALA A 88 -8.09 -16.29 10.95
N GLU A 89 -7.54 -15.61 9.95
CA GLU A 89 -6.20 -15.87 9.41
C GLU A 89 -5.28 -14.64 9.54
N PRO A 90 -3.95 -14.84 9.60
CA PRO A 90 -3.01 -13.73 9.57
C PRO A 90 -3.18 -12.88 8.31
N PRO A 91 -2.81 -11.58 8.38
CA PRO A 91 -2.84 -10.74 7.20
C PRO A 91 -1.80 -11.23 6.18
N LEU A 92 -2.17 -11.26 4.90
CA LEU A 92 -1.27 -11.51 3.78
C LEU A 92 -1.18 -10.26 2.90
N THR A 93 -0.08 -9.53 2.99
CA THR A 93 0.13 -8.30 2.22
C THR A 93 0.91 -8.57 0.94
N TYR A 94 0.77 -7.70 -0.05
CA TYR A 94 1.59 -7.73 -1.28
C TYR A 94 3.09 -7.78 -0.95
N ASP A 95 3.56 -6.90 -0.06
CA ASP A 95 4.93 -6.90 0.46
C ASP A 95 5.40 -8.27 1.01
N MET A 96 4.53 -9.02 1.68
CA MET A 96 4.87 -10.34 2.22
C MET A 96 5.02 -11.36 1.10
N ASN A 97 4.15 -11.29 0.09
CA ASN A 97 4.25 -12.11 -1.11
C ASN A 97 5.55 -11.81 -1.88
N GLU A 98 5.89 -10.53 -2.04
CA GLU A 98 7.10 -10.09 -2.77
C GLU A 98 8.39 -10.60 -2.12
N VAL A 99 8.52 -10.47 -0.80
CA VAL A 99 9.76 -10.90 -0.15
C VAL A 99 9.96 -12.41 -0.21
N VAL A 100 8.89 -13.19 -0.14
CA VAL A 100 8.97 -14.64 -0.28
C VAL A 100 9.31 -15.02 -1.72
N SER A 101 8.63 -14.40 -2.69
CA SER A 101 8.74 -14.76 -4.10
C SER A 101 10.06 -14.32 -4.73
N PHE A 102 10.55 -13.14 -4.37
CA PHE A 102 11.67 -12.49 -5.06
C PHE A 102 12.86 -12.19 -4.16
N ALA A 103 12.69 -12.13 -2.85
CA ALA A 103 13.74 -11.71 -1.93
C ALA A 103 14.41 -12.86 -1.15
N GLY A 104 13.99 -14.10 -1.37
CA GLY A 104 14.52 -15.29 -0.68
C GLY A 104 14.15 -15.34 0.81
N PHE A 105 13.09 -14.63 1.21
CA PHE A 105 12.61 -14.63 2.58
C PHE A 105 11.95 -15.98 2.93
N PRO A 106 12.29 -16.62 4.07
CA PRO A 106 11.72 -17.91 4.42
C PRO A 106 10.21 -17.79 4.75
N ALA A 107 9.37 -18.43 3.95
CA ALA A 107 7.91 -18.36 4.07
C ALA A 107 7.38 -18.79 5.47
N ASP A 108 8.07 -19.71 6.15
CA ASP A 108 7.71 -20.21 7.48
C ASP A 108 7.63 -19.10 8.55
N HIS A 109 8.34 -17.98 8.34
CA HIS A 109 8.26 -16.81 9.22
C HIS A 109 6.88 -16.15 9.18
N PHE A 110 6.13 -16.26 8.06
CA PHE A 110 4.76 -15.76 7.96
C PHE A 110 3.72 -16.81 8.35
N ALA A 111 4.01 -18.10 8.15
CA ALA A 111 3.09 -19.19 8.49
C ALA A 111 2.74 -19.26 9.99
N THR A 112 3.61 -18.73 10.86
CA THR A 112 3.40 -18.70 12.32
C THR A 112 2.78 -17.40 12.83
N MET A 113 2.54 -16.42 11.94
CA MET A 113 2.01 -15.13 12.32
C MET A 113 0.53 -15.26 12.75
N PRO A 114 0.11 -14.64 13.87
CA PRO A 114 -1.29 -14.60 14.24
C PRO A 114 -2.02 -13.45 13.55
N SER A 115 -3.35 -13.49 13.54
CA SER A 115 -4.17 -12.27 13.48
C SER A 115 -4.05 -11.48 14.80
N PHE A 116 -4.09 -10.16 14.76
CA PHE A 116 -3.75 -9.30 15.91
C PHE A 116 -4.97 -8.62 16.51
N THR A 117 -4.95 -8.41 17.83
CA THR A 117 -5.95 -7.59 18.54
C THR A 117 -5.40 -6.21 18.88
N ARG A 118 -4.15 -5.92 18.53
CA ARG A 118 -3.50 -4.64 18.78
C ARG A 118 -2.64 -4.19 17.60
N SER A 119 -2.73 -2.91 17.25
CA SER A 119 -1.88 -2.30 16.21
C SER A 119 -0.39 -2.34 16.58
N SER A 120 -0.05 -2.20 17.86
CA SER A 120 1.32 -2.32 18.36
C SER A 120 1.96 -3.66 18.04
N ASP A 121 1.17 -4.73 18.18
CA ASP A 121 1.65 -6.10 18.03
C ASP A 121 1.84 -6.40 16.54
N TYR A 122 0.92 -5.91 15.69
CA TYR A 122 1.08 -5.96 14.24
C TYR A 122 2.34 -5.22 13.78
N PHE A 123 2.56 -3.97 14.21
CA PHE A 123 3.75 -3.23 13.80
C PHE A 123 5.04 -3.85 14.34
N ALA A 124 5.01 -4.43 15.55
CA ALA A 124 6.15 -5.14 16.11
C ALA A 124 6.49 -6.39 15.29
N ALA A 125 5.49 -7.16 14.86
CA ALA A 125 5.67 -8.28 13.95
C ALA A 125 6.25 -7.82 12.60
N ARG A 126 5.73 -6.73 12.01
CA ARG A 126 6.30 -6.15 10.78
C ARG A 126 7.75 -5.70 10.97
N ALA A 127 8.09 -5.10 12.11
CA ALA A 127 9.48 -4.72 12.40
C ALA A 127 10.39 -5.95 12.45
N GLN A 128 9.95 -7.06 13.06
CA GLN A 128 10.70 -8.31 13.07
C GLN A 128 10.88 -8.89 11.67
N CYS A 129 9.84 -8.89 10.82
CA CYS A 129 9.94 -9.33 9.43
C CYS A 129 10.96 -8.51 8.64
N LEU A 130 11.02 -7.19 8.85
CA LEU A 130 12.00 -6.31 8.20
C LEU A 130 13.44 -6.60 8.64
N GLN A 131 13.64 -6.97 9.90
CA GLN A 131 14.94 -7.38 10.43
C GLN A 131 15.36 -8.73 9.84
N ALA A 132 14.48 -9.73 9.87
CA ALA A 132 14.74 -11.02 9.24
C ALA A 132 15.06 -10.86 7.75
N HIS A 133 14.34 -9.97 7.05
CA HIS A 133 14.62 -9.67 5.65
C HIS A 133 16.01 -9.05 5.43
N LEU A 134 16.47 -8.16 6.31
CA LEU A 134 17.84 -7.63 6.26
C LEU A 134 18.89 -8.73 6.45
N GLU A 135 18.65 -9.66 7.37
CA GLU A 135 19.57 -10.76 7.65
C GLU A 135 19.66 -11.75 6.47
N THR A 136 18.51 -12.12 5.90
CA THR A 136 18.44 -13.03 4.74
C THR A 136 19.10 -12.44 3.51
N GLN A 137 19.04 -11.12 3.34
CA GLN A 137 19.66 -10.39 2.24
C GLN A 137 20.95 -9.66 2.62
N SER A 138 21.65 -10.11 3.67
CA SER A 138 22.85 -9.45 4.19
C SER A 138 24.01 -9.28 3.19
N LYS A 139 23.94 -9.92 2.03
CA LYS A 139 24.93 -9.83 0.93
C LYS A 139 24.45 -9.05 -0.29
N ILE A 140 23.20 -8.62 -0.31
CA ILE A 140 22.62 -7.81 -1.39
C ILE A 140 22.72 -6.36 -0.94
N ALA A 141 23.80 -5.69 -1.36
CA ALA A 141 23.97 -4.26 -1.20
C ALA A 141 23.53 -3.55 -2.48
N PHE A 142 22.91 -2.37 -2.34
CA PHE A 142 22.76 -1.49 -3.49
C PHE A 142 24.15 -1.00 -3.92
N GLU A 143 24.29 -0.61 -5.19
CA GLU A 143 25.54 -0.03 -5.69
C GLU A 143 25.97 1.21 -4.89
N ASP A 144 24.99 1.87 -4.25
CA ASP A 144 25.17 3.01 -3.37
C ASP A 144 25.14 2.60 -1.87
N GLY A 145 26.26 2.85 -1.18
CA GLY A 145 26.43 2.57 0.24
C GLY A 145 25.57 3.46 1.16
N ASP A 146 25.31 4.72 0.77
CA ASP A 146 24.48 5.64 1.55
C ASP A 146 23.01 5.25 1.48
N ILE A 147 22.52 4.85 0.29
CA ILE A 147 21.16 4.31 0.13
C ILE A 147 20.98 3.05 0.98
N THR A 148 21.95 2.14 0.94
CA THR A 148 21.93 0.91 1.74
C THR A 148 21.91 1.22 3.24
N TRP A 149 22.78 2.12 3.71
CA TRP A 149 22.85 2.53 5.11
C TRP A 149 21.56 3.20 5.58
N ASN A 150 21.00 4.12 4.79
CA ASN A 150 19.76 4.80 5.13
C ASN A 150 18.58 3.84 5.26
N ARG A 151 18.49 2.81 4.39
CA ARG A 151 17.47 1.75 4.48
C ARG A 151 17.66 0.88 5.72
N TYR A 152 18.89 0.51 6.03
CA TYR A 152 19.22 -0.21 7.26
C TYR A 152 18.79 0.59 8.50
N VAL A 153 19.20 1.85 8.60
CA VAL A 153 18.83 2.76 9.70
C VAL A 153 17.31 2.89 9.79
N ALA A 154 16.61 3.11 8.67
CA ALA A 154 15.16 3.27 8.65
C ALA A 154 14.42 2.03 9.22
N ARG A 155 14.82 0.80 8.82
CA ARG A 155 14.20 -0.45 9.31
C ARG A 155 14.45 -0.67 10.80
N HIS A 156 15.63 -0.29 11.33
CA HIS A 156 15.89 -0.34 12.77
C HIS A 156 15.14 0.75 13.55
N CYS A 157 15.07 1.97 13.00
CA CYS A 157 14.32 3.05 13.59
C CYS A 157 12.82 2.72 13.66
N PHE A 158 12.25 2.10 12.62
CA PHE A 158 10.84 1.68 12.61
C PHE A 158 10.46 0.91 13.88
N GLY A 159 11.22 -0.13 14.24
CA GLY A 159 10.97 -0.91 15.46
C GLY A 159 11.07 -0.09 16.76
N LYS A 160 12.00 0.87 16.82
CA LYS A 160 12.19 1.76 17.99
C LYS A 160 11.10 2.83 18.11
N LEU A 161 10.44 3.18 17.01
CA LEU A 161 9.38 4.19 17.00
C LEU A 161 8.05 3.63 17.52
N ILE A 162 7.78 2.33 17.36
CA ILE A 162 6.52 1.69 17.77
C ILE A 162 6.11 2.02 19.23
N PRO A 163 6.97 1.90 20.25
CA PRO A 163 6.58 2.21 21.64
C PRO A 163 6.52 3.72 21.94
N THR A 164 7.14 4.56 21.10
CA THR A 164 7.31 6.01 21.37
C THR A 164 6.39 6.90 20.55
N HIS A 165 5.90 6.41 19.41
CA HIS A 165 5.04 7.15 18.50
C HIS A 165 3.60 6.66 18.61
N GLY A 166 2.68 7.61 18.79
CA GLY A 166 1.27 7.38 19.12
C GLY A 166 0.58 6.42 18.17
N ILE A 167 0.44 5.18 18.62
CA ILE A 167 -0.48 4.21 18.02
C ILE A 167 -1.89 4.67 18.38
N VAL A 168 -2.56 5.26 17.40
CA VAL A 168 -3.96 5.67 17.48
C VAL A 168 -4.80 4.39 17.50
N ASP A 169 -5.78 4.35 18.41
CA ASP A 169 -6.74 3.26 18.50
C ASP A 169 -6.05 1.89 18.54
N ASN A 170 -5.07 1.73 19.44
CA ASN A 170 -4.24 0.53 19.52
C ASN A 170 -5.07 -0.75 19.64
N SER A 171 -6.28 -0.70 20.21
CA SER A 171 -7.17 -1.87 20.35
C SER A 171 -8.32 -1.87 19.33
N GLY A 172 -8.22 -1.08 18.25
CA GLY A 172 -9.25 -0.92 17.24
C GLY A 172 -10.23 0.23 17.50
N PRO A 173 -11.25 0.41 16.63
CA PRO A 173 -11.61 -0.52 15.55
C PRO A 173 -10.57 -0.55 14.42
N PHE A 174 -10.41 -1.73 13.81
CA PHE A 174 -9.52 -1.93 12.66
C PHE A 174 -10.30 -1.79 11.35
N ARG A 175 -9.62 -1.39 10.28
CA ARG A 175 -10.26 -1.01 9.00
C ARG A 175 -9.80 -1.90 7.86
N VAL A 176 -10.65 -2.10 6.86
CA VAL A 176 -10.25 -2.73 5.60
C VAL A 176 -9.25 -1.81 4.89
N PHE A 177 -8.15 -2.38 4.42
CA PHE A 177 -7.09 -1.68 3.74
C PHE A 177 -6.54 -2.54 2.60
N CYS A 178 -6.36 -1.92 1.44
CA CYS A 178 -5.68 -2.48 0.29
C CYS A 178 -4.51 -1.57 -0.06
N ASP A 179 -3.28 -2.09 0.06
CA ASP A 179 -2.06 -1.32 -0.17
C ASP A 179 -1.86 -0.96 -1.65
N ASP A 180 -2.48 -1.74 -2.53
CA ASP A 180 -2.40 -1.60 -3.97
C ASP A 180 -3.68 -0.98 -4.58
N LEU A 181 -4.48 -0.28 -3.76
CA LEU A 181 -5.61 0.53 -4.24
C LEU A 181 -5.08 1.81 -4.89
N ARG A 182 -4.49 1.69 -6.07
CA ARG A 182 -3.77 2.74 -6.79
C ARG A 182 -4.26 2.89 -8.24
N PRO A 183 -3.97 4.02 -8.91
CA PRO A 183 -4.42 4.27 -10.28
C PRO A 183 -4.09 3.18 -11.31
N LEU A 184 -2.97 2.47 -11.16
CA LEU A 184 -2.62 1.37 -12.07
C LEU A 184 -3.58 0.17 -11.99
N ASN A 185 -4.36 0.06 -10.91
CA ASN A 185 -5.34 -1.02 -10.71
C ASN A 185 -6.78 -0.49 -10.86
N MET A 186 -6.97 0.53 -11.70
CA MET A 186 -8.27 1.15 -11.94
C MET A 186 -8.48 1.36 -13.43
N LEU A 187 -9.70 1.06 -13.89
CA LEU A 187 -10.15 1.37 -15.25
C LEU A 187 -11.04 2.61 -15.24
N VAL A 188 -10.97 3.41 -16.29
CA VAL A 188 -11.71 4.67 -16.41
C VAL A 188 -12.27 4.85 -17.81
N ASP A 189 -13.43 5.52 -17.91
CA ASP A 189 -13.91 6.07 -19.19
C ASP A 189 -13.07 7.31 -19.54
N PRO A 190 -12.29 7.31 -20.63
CA PRO A 190 -11.38 8.39 -20.98
C PRO A 190 -12.09 9.72 -21.31
N LYS A 191 -13.40 9.69 -21.60
CA LYS A 191 -14.18 10.89 -21.93
C LYS A 191 -14.73 11.58 -20.68
N THR A 192 -15.15 10.79 -19.69
CA THR A 192 -15.83 11.30 -18.49
C THR A 192 -14.95 11.27 -17.25
N MET A 193 -13.82 10.56 -17.30
CA MET A 193 -12.94 10.27 -16.17
C MET A 193 -13.64 9.51 -15.03
N ARG A 194 -14.77 8.86 -15.32
CA ARG A 194 -15.47 8.01 -14.36
C ARG A 194 -14.76 6.67 -14.23
N ILE A 195 -14.41 6.29 -13.00
CA ILE A 195 -13.81 4.98 -12.72
C ILE A 195 -14.88 3.90 -12.94
N THR A 196 -14.58 2.93 -13.81
CA THR A 196 -15.47 1.84 -14.21
C THR A 196 -15.15 0.54 -13.49
N ALA A 197 -13.90 0.33 -13.09
CA ALA A 197 -13.47 -0.85 -12.33
C ALA A 197 -12.37 -0.50 -11.32
N LEU A 198 -12.39 -1.23 -10.21
CA LEU A 198 -11.29 -1.34 -9.26
C LEU A 198 -10.82 -2.80 -9.31
N LEU A 199 -9.52 -3.02 -9.50
CA LEU A 199 -8.91 -4.34 -9.70
C LEU A 199 -8.00 -4.69 -8.51
N ASP A 200 -7.48 -5.92 -8.51
CA ASP A 200 -6.38 -6.40 -7.63
C ASP A 200 -6.62 -6.26 -6.12
N PHE A 201 -7.79 -6.71 -5.66
CA PHE A 201 -8.11 -6.78 -4.22
C PHE A 201 -7.50 -7.98 -3.47
N GLU A 202 -6.69 -8.81 -4.13
CA GLU A 202 -6.23 -10.10 -3.58
C GLU A 202 -5.40 -10.01 -2.29
N PHE A 203 -4.76 -8.87 -2.03
CA PHE A 203 -4.02 -8.59 -0.79
C PHE A 203 -4.73 -7.61 0.15
N THR A 204 -6.06 -7.49 0.02
CA THR A 204 -6.88 -6.68 0.92
C THR A 204 -7.08 -7.37 2.26
N ASN A 205 -6.81 -6.67 3.35
CA ASN A 205 -6.91 -7.23 4.70
C ASN A 205 -7.52 -6.20 5.66
N VAL A 206 -7.89 -6.65 6.86
CA VAL A 206 -8.14 -5.74 7.97
C VAL A 206 -6.82 -5.36 8.62
N MET A 207 -6.61 -4.06 8.79
CA MET A 207 -5.35 -3.45 9.21
C MET A 207 -5.54 -2.38 10.29
N PRO A 208 -4.45 -1.94 10.96
CA PRO A 208 -4.49 -0.74 11.79
C PRO A 208 -5.15 0.43 11.06
N ALA A 209 -6.11 1.09 11.72
CA ALA A 209 -6.88 2.19 11.11
C ALA A 209 -6.00 3.32 10.55
N GLN A 210 -4.83 3.51 11.16
CA GLN A 210 -3.82 4.48 10.74
C GLN A 210 -3.37 4.29 9.28
N LEU A 211 -3.34 3.05 8.77
CA LEU A 211 -2.99 2.79 7.37
C LEU A 211 -4.10 3.24 6.42
N ALA A 212 -5.37 3.06 6.79
CA ALA A 212 -6.51 3.52 5.99
C ALA A 212 -6.68 5.06 6.03
N TYR A 213 -6.14 5.73 7.05
CA TYR A 213 -6.25 7.18 7.22
C TYR A 213 -5.03 7.97 6.73
N ASP A 214 -3.91 7.28 6.48
CA ASP A 214 -2.74 7.92 5.92
C ASP A 214 -2.98 8.26 4.43
N LEU A 215 -2.28 9.28 3.95
CA LEU A 215 -2.41 9.71 2.57
C LEU A 215 -1.90 8.62 1.64
N PRO A 216 -2.59 8.34 0.52
CA PRO A 216 -2.13 7.34 -0.42
C PRO A 216 -0.77 7.72 -0.97
N TRP A 217 0.16 6.78 -0.94
CA TRP A 217 1.54 7.01 -1.37
C TRP A 217 1.65 7.33 -2.86
N TRP A 218 0.67 6.88 -3.66
CA TRP A 218 0.63 7.01 -5.12
C TRP A 218 0.12 8.38 -5.61
N LEU A 219 -0.03 9.39 -4.73
CA LEU A 219 -0.44 10.76 -5.08
C LEU A 219 0.38 11.42 -6.21
N ILE A 220 1.58 10.91 -6.48
CA ILE A 220 2.46 11.36 -7.57
C ILE A 220 2.86 10.20 -8.52
N LEU A 221 2.14 9.08 -8.45
CA LEU A 221 2.35 7.78 -9.15
C LEU A 221 3.67 7.06 -8.86
N GLN A 222 4.69 7.78 -8.39
CA GLN A 222 5.98 7.23 -8.04
C GLN A 222 5.96 6.58 -6.64
N PRO A 223 6.49 5.35 -6.47
CA PRO A 223 6.69 4.75 -5.16
C PRO A 223 7.63 5.59 -4.27
N PRO A 224 7.29 5.83 -2.99
CA PRO A 224 8.11 6.63 -2.08
C PRO A 224 9.55 6.15 -1.95
N GLY A 225 9.83 4.86 -2.07
CA GLY A 225 11.18 4.31 -1.94
C GLY A 225 12.11 4.63 -3.09
N ILE A 226 11.56 5.02 -4.24
CA ILE A 226 12.29 5.53 -5.40
C ILE A 226 12.43 7.05 -5.25
N GLY A 227 11.31 7.76 -5.06
CA GLY A 227 11.33 9.23 -4.96
C GLY A 227 12.17 9.74 -3.78
N VAL A 228 12.11 9.09 -2.61
CA VAL A 228 12.92 9.49 -1.44
C VAL A 228 14.41 9.20 -1.65
N SER A 229 14.78 8.14 -2.38
CA SER A 229 16.18 7.87 -2.69
C SER A 229 16.76 8.84 -3.72
N GLU A 230 15.94 9.35 -4.63
CA GLU A 230 16.35 10.32 -5.64
C GLU A 230 16.38 11.77 -5.10
N GLY A 231 15.53 12.08 -4.12
CA GLY A 231 15.48 13.41 -3.50
C GLY A 231 14.34 13.55 -2.49
N LYS A 232 14.64 13.45 -1.19
CA LYS A 232 13.63 13.57 -0.13
C LYS A 232 12.86 14.89 -0.19
N GLN A 233 13.53 16.01 -0.43
CA GLN A 233 12.88 17.33 -0.40
C GLN A 233 11.97 17.53 -1.61
N GLU A 234 12.42 17.07 -2.77
CA GLU A 234 11.71 17.07 -4.04
C GLU A 234 10.45 16.22 -3.94
N PHE A 235 10.59 14.98 -3.42
CA PHE A 235 9.45 14.11 -3.14
C PHE A 235 8.44 14.79 -2.21
N LEU A 236 8.91 15.36 -1.09
CA LEU A 236 8.02 16.02 -0.13
C LEU A 236 7.33 17.27 -0.69
N ALA A 237 8.00 18.02 -1.58
CA ALA A 237 7.42 19.17 -2.24
C ALA A 237 6.29 18.75 -3.20
N LEU A 238 6.55 17.76 -4.05
CA LEU A 238 5.55 17.22 -4.99
C LEU A 238 4.37 16.59 -4.26
N PHE A 239 4.66 15.69 -3.31
CA PHE A 239 3.64 15.03 -2.50
C PHE A 239 2.83 16.03 -1.67
N GLY A 240 3.51 17.02 -1.08
CA GLY A 240 2.89 18.09 -0.29
C GLY A 240 1.93 18.96 -1.09
N ALA A 241 2.23 19.25 -2.36
CA ALA A 241 1.33 19.99 -3.24
C ALA A 241 0.01 19.22 -3.48
N ARG A 242 0.09 17.89 -3.59
CA ARG A 242 -1.08 17.02 -3.86
C ARG A 242 -1.89 16.69 -2.62
N ARG A 243 -1.29 16.75 -1.44
CA ARG A 243 -1.97 16.53 -0.16
C ARG A 243 -3.25 17.35 0.02
N GLY A 244 -3.31 18.58 -0.52
CA GLY A 244 -4.50 19.43 -0.39
C GLY A 244 -5.74 18.90 -1.13
N GLN A 245 -5.55 18.01 -2.11
CA GLN A 245 -6.62 17.47 -2.96
C GLN A 245 -7.30 16.23 -2.34
N ILE A 246 -6.66 15.60 -1.35
CA ILE A 246 -7.25 14.53 -0.54
C ILE A 246 -7.39 15.06 0.88
N ASN A 247 -8.62 15.31 1.34
CA ASN A 247 -8.86 15.81 2.69
C ASN A 247 -9.31 14.66 3.63
N PRO A 248 -8.42 14.15 4.51
CA PRO A 248 -8.76 13.05 5.41
C PRO A 248 -9.70 13.46 6.55
N THR A 249 -9.97 14.75 6.75
CA THR A 249 -10.87 15.22 7.84
C THR A 249 -12.31 14.77 7.63
N SER A 250 -12.72 14.43 6.40
CA SER A 250 -14.01 13.80 6.13
C SER A 250 -14.05 12.31 6.47
N TRP A 251 -12.91 11.68 6.76
CA TRP A 251 -12.76 10.24 7.05
C TRP A 251 -12.81 9.91 8.55
N GLY A 252 -13.15 10.90 9.40
CA GLY A 252 -13.36 10.68 10.82
C GLY A 252 -12.11 10.82 11.71
N ALA A 253 -11.02 11.39 11.21
CA ALA A 253 -9.87 11.72 12.07
C ALA A 253 -10.18 12.93 12.98
N ALA A 254 -9.99 12.77 14.29
CA ALA A 254 -9.97 13.88 15.24
C ALA A 254 -9.01 15.00 14.74
N PRO A 255 -9.28 16.28 15.02
CA PRO A 255 -8.45 17.38 14.54
C PRO A 255 -7.01 17.11 14.93
N LEU A 256 -6.12 17.03 13.93
CA LEU A 256 -4.68 17.08 14.15
C LEU A 256 -4.43 18.33 14.99
N GLY A 257 -4.12 18.11 16.27
CA GLY A 257 -3.82 19.16 17.22
C GLY A 257 -2.83 20.12 16.58
N SER A 258 -3.12 21.41 16.72
CA SER A 258 -2.35 22.54 16.23
C SER A 258 -0.88 22.46 16.68
N ASN A 259 -0.09 21.72 15.92
CA ASN A 259 1.36 21.83 15.84
C ASN A 259 1.68 21.67 14.35
N ALA A 260 1.48 22.77 13.62
CA ALA A 260 2.11 22.98 12.33
C ALA A 260 3.63 23.06 12.57
N GLY A 261 4.26 21.89 12.62
CA GLY A 261 5.68 21.71 12.83
C GLY A 261 6.00 20.23 12.69
N VAL A 262 6.65 19.86 11.59
CA VAL A 262 6.98 18.48 11.16
C VAL A 262 5.82 17.73 10.47
N VAL A 263 5.60 18.09 9.21
CA VAL A 263 4.83 17.27 8.26
C VAL A 263 5.72 16.13 7.75
N GLY A 264 5.21 14.90 7.80
CA GLY A 264 5.54 13.86 6.82
C GLY A 264 6.74 12.96 7.10
N GLN A 265 6.77 12.24 8.22
CA GLN A 265 7.53 10.99 8.35
C GLN A 265 6.67 9.95 9.07
N ARG A 266 5.64 9.45 8.40
CA ARG A 266 4.97 8.20 8.77
C ARG A 266 5.46 7.12 7.80
N ALA A 267 5.71 5.94 8.33
CA ALA A 267 6.61 4.96 7.79
C ALA A 267 6.26 4.54 6.35
N PHE A 268 6.96 5.13 5.38
CA PHE A 268 7.06 4.58 4.03
C PHE A 268 7.98 3.36 4.09
N LEU A 269 7.39 2.18 4.30
CA LEU A 269 8.04 0.93 3.96
C LEU A 269 7.86 0.75 2.47
N VAL A 270 8.86 1.18 1.69
CA VAL A 270 8.95 0.84 0.28
C VAL A 270 10.18 -0.01 0.10
N GLN A 271 9.97 -1.23 -0.39
CA GLN A 271 11.02 -2.02 -1.00
C GLN A 271 11.19 -1.56 -2.45
N PRO A 272 12.42 -1.46 -2.92
CA PRO A 272 12.69 -1.76 -4.31
C PRO A 272 13.55 -3.00 -4.38
N CYS A 273 13.05 -4.00 -5.09
CA CYS A 273 13.89 -4.99 -5.76
C CYS A 273 14.08 -4.45 -7.18
N VAL A 274 15.28 -3.93 -7.48
CA VAL A 274 15.71 -3.72 -8.87
C VAL A 274 16.56 -4.94 -9.21
N LYS A 275 16.13 -5.69 -10.22
CA LYS A 275 16.90 -6.77 -10.83
C LYS A 275 17.93 -6.19 -11.80
N GLU A 276 19.13 -6.76 -11.78
CA GLU A 276 19.76 -7.26 -13.01
C GLU A 276 19.66 -8.78 -13.02
#